data_AF-E5AS00-F1
#
_entry.id   AF-E5AS00-F1
#
_cell.length_a   1.000
_cell.length_b   1.000
_cell.length_c   1.000
_cell.angle_alpha   90.00
_cell.angle_beta   90.00
_cell.angle_gamma   90.00
#
_symmetry.space_group_name_H-M   'P 1'
#
loop_
_entity.id
_entity.type
_entity.pdbx_description
1 polymer ?
#
loop_
_entity_poly.entity_id
_entity_poly.type
_entity_poly.pdbx_seq_one_letter_code
_entity_poly.pdbx_strand_id
1 'polypeptide(L)'
;MVGADMQLFERIQPVLLSMGKNVVRCGEPGMGQVAKICNNLVLGISMMGVAEAMSLGVSLGIGPAVLAGVINMSTGRCWSSDTYHPYFTSR
;
A
#
# COMPACT_ATOMS: atom_id res chain seq x y z
N MET A 1 -4.31 -2.55 12.20
CA MET A 1 -4.75 -1.20 12.62
C MET A 1 -5.98 -1.39 13.48
N VAL A 2 -5.93 -1.02 14.76
CA VAL A 2 -6.99 -1.34 15.74
C VAL A 2 -7.38 -0.09 16.51
N GLY A 3 -8.66 0.25 16.55
CA GLY A 3 -9.18 1.31 17.44
C GLY A 3 -9.79 0.67 18.68
N ALA A 4 -9.19 0.89 19.84
CA ALA A 4 -9.61 0.35 21.13
C ALA A 4 -8.94 1.12 22.28
N ASP A 5 -9.59 1.11 23.45
CA ASP A 5 -8.92 1.52 24.69
C ASP A 5 -7.70 0.62 24.97
N MET A 6 -6.80 1.11 25.82
CA MET A 6 -5.53 0.43 26.09
C MET A 6 -5.71 -0.96 26.72
N GLN A 7 -6.62 -1.10 27.70
CA GLN A 7 -6.81 -2.36 28.41
C GLN A 7 -7.46 -3.43 27.50
N LEU A 8 -8.37 -3.05 26.61
CA LEU A 8 -8.92 -3.95 25.62
C LEU A 8 -7.87 -4.34 24.59
N PHE A 9 -7.09 -3.38 24.08
CA PHE A 9 -6.04 -3.64 23.10
C PHE A 9 -5.02 -4.68 23.60
N GLU A 10 -4.51 -4.53 24.81
CA GLU A 10 -3.55 -5.47 25.41
C GLU A 10 -4.13 -6.88 25.53
N ARG A 11 -5.41 -7.01 25.86
CA ARG A 11 -6.09 -8.30 25.97
C ARG A 11 -6.27 -8.99 24.62
N ILE A 12 -6.58 -8.24 23.56
CA ILE A 12 -6.87 -8.82 22.23
C ILE A 12 -5.62 -8.94 21.35
N GLN A 13 -4.55 -8.22 21.65
CA GLN A 13 -3.32 -8.21 20.84
C GLN A 13 -2.75 -9.61 20.57
N PRO A 14 -2.66 -10.55 21.54
CA PRO A 14 -2.13 -11.90 21.28
C PRO A 14 -2.93 -12.67 20.23
N VAL A 15 -4.26 -12.51 20.24
CA VAL A 15 -5.15 -13.14 19.26
C VAL A 15 -4.94 -12.52 17.88
N LEU A 16 -4.89 -11.19 17.81
CA LEU A 16 -4.69 -10.47 16.55
C LEU A 16 -3.32 -10.75 15.92
N LEU A 17 -2.28 -10.95 16.73
CA LEU A 17 -0.95 -11.34 16.25
C LEU A 17 -0.92 -12.73 15.63
N SER A 18 -1.87 -13.60 15.97
CA SER A 18 -2.04 -14.89 15.30
C SER A 18 -2.63 -14.74 13.89
N MET A 19 -3.26 -13.60 13.58
CA MET A 19 -3.84 -13.32 12.26
C MET A 19 -2.90 -12.56 11.33
N GLY A 20 -1.94 -11.80 11.87
CA GLY A 20 -1.08 -10.95 11.07
C GLY A 20 0.17 -10.49 11.82
N LYS A 21 1.19 -10.12 11.06
CA LYS A 21 2.52 -9.80 11.60
C LYS A 21 2.57 -8.47 12.37
N ASN A 22 1.74 -7.50 12.00
CA ASN A 22 1.79 -6.14 12.53
C ASN A 22 0.42 -5.74 13.12
N VAL A 23 0.37 -5.56 14.45
CA VAL A 23 -0.82 -5.12 15.17
C VAL A 23 -0.50 -3.80 15.88
N VAL A 24 -1.12 -2.72 15.42
CA VAL A 24 -0.89 -1.34 15.90
C VAL A 24 -2.19 -0.77 16.45
N ARG A 25 -2.14 -0.26 17.68
CA ARG A 25 -3.22 0.54 18.29
C ARG A 25 -3.22 1.93 17.69
N CYS A 26 -4.33 2.31 17.06
CA CYS A 26 -4.51 3.57 16.34
C CYS A 26 -5.21 4.65 17.18
N GLY A 27 -5.58 4.35 18.43
CA GLY A 27 -6.34 5.23 19.32
C GLY A 27 -7.65 4.58 19.75
N GLU A 28 -8.62 5.43 20.10
CA GLU A 28 -9.95 5.02 20.56
C GLU A 28 -10.76 4.23 19.50
N PRO A 29 -11.90 3.61 19.88
CA PRO A 29 -12.78 2.94 18.93
C PRO A 29 -13.08 3.79 17.68
N GLY A 30 -13.00 3.17 16.50
CA GLY A 30 -13.13 3.84 15.20
C GLY A 30 -11.80 4.30 14.57
N MET A 31 -10.76 4.59 15.36
CA MET A 31 -9.49 5.10 14.81
C MET A 31 -8.75 4.10 13.91
N GLY A 32 -8.94 2.80 14.14
CA GLY A 32 -8.43 1.76 13.24
C GLY A 32 -9.02 1.85 11.82
N GLN A 33 -10.29 2.24 11.69
CA GLN A 33 -10.95 2.42 10.39
C GLN A 33 -10.45 3.67 9.69
N VAL A 34 -10.29 4.78 10.44
CA VAL A 34 -9.70 6.03 9.91
C VAL A 34 -8.30 5.75 9.35
N ALA A 35 -7.44 5.10 10.13
CA ALA A 35 -6.11 4.72 9.67
C ALA A 35 -6.15 3.85 8.39
N LYS A 36 -7.11 2.92 8.32
CA LYS A 36 -7.24 2.03 7.16
C LYS A 36 -7.73 2.77 5.91
N ILE A 37 -8.68 3.69 6.04
CA ILE A 37 -9.16 4.53 4.94
C ILE A 37 -8.02 5.41 4.42
N CYS A 38 -7.27 6.08 5.29
CA CYS A 38 -6.12 6.89 4.89
C CYS A 38 -5.07 6.06 4.12
N ASN A 39 -4.72 4.88 4.62
CA ASN A 39 -3.79 3.99 3.95
C ASN A 39 -4.29 3.56 2.56
N ASN A 40 -5.58 3.20 2.45
CA ASN A 40 -6.16 2.78 1.18
C ASN A 40 -6.31 3.94 0.18
N LEU A 41 -6.53 5.18 0.65
CA LEU A 41 -6.53 6.37 -0.19
C LEU A 41 -5.15 6.60 -0.82
N VAL A 42 -4.08 6.58 -0.02
CA VAL A 42 -2.70 6.70 -0.52
C VAL A 42 -2.40 5.60 -1.53
N LEU A 43 -2.78 4.36 -1.23
CA LEU A 43 -2.65 3.23 -2.15
C LEU A 43 -3.35 3.52 -3.50
N GLY A 44 -4.61 3.98 -3.49
CA GLY A 44 -5.35 4.28 -4.70
C GLY A 44 -4.69 5.35 -5.57
N ILE A 45 -4.25 6.46 -4.96
CA ILE A 45 -3.53 7.54 -5.67
C ILE A 45 -2.22 7.03 -6.26
N SER A 46 -1.45 6.26 -5.49
CA SER A 46 -0.21 5.65 -5.98
C SER A 46 -0.44 4.70 -7.15
N MET A 47 -1.48 3.85 -7.09
CA MET A 47 -1.84 2.94 -8.18
C MET A 47 -2.19 3.69 -9.46
N MET A 48 -2.99 4.76 -9.35
CA MET A 48 -3.31 5.63 -10.49
C MET A 48 -2.07 6.28 -11.08
N GLY A 49 -1.22 6.88 -10.24
CA GLY A 49 0.02 7.53 -10.69
C GLY A 49 0.97 6.57 -11.40
N VAL A 50 1.13 5.34 -10.88
CA VAL A 50 1.94 4.31 -11.54
C VAL A 50 1.34 3.90 -12.88
N ALA A 51 0.03 3.67 -12.95
CA ALA A 51 -0.63 3.27 -14.19
C ALA A 51 -0.49 4.35 -15.28
N GLU A 52 -0.75 5.62 -14.95
CA GLU A 52 -0.64 6.74 -15.89
C GLU A 52 0.80 6.99 -16.33
N ALA A 53 1.76 6.98 -15.40
CA ALA A 53 3.18 7.17 -15.73
C ALA A 53 3.71 6.07 -16.65
N MET A 54 3.33 4.82 -16.38
CA MET A 54 3.69 3.67 -17.23
C MET A 54 3.05 3.79 -18.62
N SER A 55 1.77 4.13 -18.69
CA SER A 55 1.07 4.34 -19.96
C SER A 55 1.68 5.45 -20.79
N LEU A 56 1.98 6.59 -20.17
CA LEU A 56 2.66 7.70 -20.82
C LEU A 56 4.04 7.29 -21.33
N GLY A 57 4.88 6.70 -20.48
CA GLY A 57 6.23 6.32 -20.88
C GLY A 57 6.23 5.31 -22.03
N VAL A 58 5.37 4.28 -21.98
CA VAL A 58 5.24 3.31 -23.08
C VAL A 58 4.76 4.00 -24.37
N SER A 59 3.81 4.93 -24.28
CA SER A 59 3.35 5.70 -25.45
C SER A 59 4.46 6.58 -26.06
N LEU A 60 5.41 7.03 -25.24
CA LEU A 60 6.59 7.79 -25.65
C LEU A 60 7.78 6.89 -26.08
N GLY A 61 7.61 5.57 -26.05
CA GLY A 61 8.55 4.61 -26.63
C GLY A 61 9.55 3.98 -25.65
N ILE A 62 9.48 4.23 -24.33
CA ILE A 62 10.32 3.49 -23.37
C ILE A 62 9.73 2.11 -23.10
N GLY A 63 10.59 1.09 -23.08
CA GLY A 63 10.18 -0.28 -22.76
C GLY A 63 9.62 -0.38 -21.34
N PRO A 64 8.49 -1.07 -21.11
CA PRO A 64 7.83 -1.11 -19.81
C PRO A 64 8.71 -1.69 -18.70
N ALA A 65 9.50 -2.73 -18.98
CA ALA A 65 10.40 -3.32 -17.99
C ALA A 65 11.52 -2.34 -17.56
N VAL A 66 12.04 -1.55 -18.51
CA VAL A 66 13.08 -0.54 -18.24
C VAL A 66 12.49 0.58 -17.38
N LEU A 67 11.32 1.11 -17.78
CA LEU A 67 10.65 2.17 -17.03
C LEU A 67 10.28 1.73 -15.61
N ALA A 68 9.73 0.53 -15.45
CA ALA A 68 9.40 -0.03 -14.14
C ALA A 68 10.65 -0.17 -13.25
N GLY A 69 11.77 -0.61 -13.83
CA GLY A 69 13.06 -0.66 -13.14
C GLY A 69 13.49 0.72 -12.65
N VAL A 70 13.42 1.74 -13.51
CA VAL A 70 13.76 3.13 -13.14
C VAL A 70 12.88 3.63 -12.00
N ILE A 71 11.56 3.44 -12.08
CA ILE A 71 10.61 3.85 -11.03
C ILE A 71 10.95 3.19 -9.70
N ASN A 72 11.22 1.88 -9.71
CA ASN A 72 11.49 1.10 -8.50
C ASN A 72 12.87 1.34 -7.87
N MET A 73 13.82 1.96 -8.58
CA MET A 73 15.11 2.41 -8.04
C MET A 73 15.12 3.90 -7.68
N SER A 74 14.02 4.61 -7.92
CA SER A 74 13.93 6.07 -7.76
C SER A 74 12.84 6.48 -6.76
N THR A 75 12.60 7.77 -6.64
CA THR A 75 11.61 8.36 -5.71
C THR A 75 10.16 8.02 -6.03
N GLY A 76 9.87 7.51 -7.23
CA GLY A 76 8.53 7.06 -7.62
C GLY A 76 8.12 5.71 -7.04
N ARG A 77 9.02 5.01 -6.33
CA ARG A 77 8.76 3.67 -5.80
C ARG A 77 7.63 3.67 -4.77
N CYS A 78 6.67 2.75 -4.95
CA CYS A 78 5.63 2.43 -3.98
C CYS A 78 5.21 0.96 -4.09
N TRP A 79 4.36 0.47 -3.19
CA TRP A 79 3.87 -0.91 -3.22
C TRP A 79 3.20 -1.28 -4.55
N SER A 80 2.51 -0.32 -5.18
CA SER A 80 1.90 -0.55 -6.50
C SER A 80 2.92 -0.64 -7.62
N SER A 81 4.10 -0.02 -7.51
CA SER A 81 5.12 -0.11 -8.56
C SER A 81 6.01 -1.34 -8.41
N ASP A 82 6.23 -1.85 -7.19
CA ASP A 82 7.09 -3.02 -6.98
C ASP A 82 6.32 -4.34 -6.85
N THR A 83 5.20 -4.35 -6.13
CA THR A 83 4.50 -5.59 -5.75
C THR A 83 3.22 -5.79 -6.57
N TYR A 84 2.45 -4.73 -6.82
CA TYR A 84 1.16 -4.78 -7.53
C TYR A 84 1.21 -4.00 -8.84
N HIS A 85 2.20 -4.32 -9.67
CA HIS A 85 2.52 -3.55 -10.87
C HIS A 85 1.47 -3.75 -12.01
N PRO A 86 0.76 -2.70 -12.47
CA PRO A 86 -0.38 -2.83 -13.39
C PRO A 86 -0.02 -3.38 -14.79
N TYR A 87 1.19 -3.12 -15.28
CA TYR A 87 1.67 -3.64 -16.56
C TYR A 87 2.12 -5.11 -16.54
N PHE A 88 2.37 -5.69 -15.36
CA PHE A 88 2.92 -7.05 -15.24
C PHE A 88 1.96 -8.01 -14.51
N THR A 89 0.75 -7.56 -14.18
CA THR A 89 -0.32 -8.44 -13.73
C THR A 89 -0.74 -9.32 -14.91
N SER A 90 -0.37 -10.61 -14.83
CA SER A 90 -0.57 -11.72 -15.79
C SER A 90 0.46 -11.87 -16.93
N ARG A 91 1.52 -12.63 -16.64
CA ARG A 91 1.99 -13.76 -17.44
C ARG A 91 2.25 -14.96 -16.54
#